data_AF-A0A812P365-F1
#
_entry.id   AF-A0A812P365-F1
#
_cell.length_a   1.000
_cell.length_b   1.000
_cell.length_c   1.000
_cell.angle_alpha   90.00
_cell.angle_beta   90.00
_cell.angle_gamma   90.00
#
_symmetry.space_group_name_H-M   'P 1'
#
loop_
_entity.id
_entity.type
_entity.pdbx_description
1 polymer ?
#
loop_
_entity_poly.entity_id
_entity_poly.type
_entity_poly.pdbx_seq_one_letter_code
_entity_poly.pdbx_strand_id
1 'polypeptide(L)'
;EEVAAVVEVATVFARVSPQQKEQVVVALNTKSHTVMVGDGTNDVGALKHAHVGISLMTTSIIPRMPTRPQAQKSVNEMLADNGQVPLVRLGDASIASPFTYKGDSIKCSIQVLRSGRATLCSVLMMYKIMGLNSILSAFA
;
A
#
# COMPACT_ATOMS: atom_id res chain seq x y z
N GLU A 1 12.85 24.51 -4.63
CA GLU A 1 14.21 24.42 -4.07
C GLU A 1 14.21 24.24 -2.56
N GLU A 2 13.51 25.10 -1.82
CA GLU A 2 13.48 25.06 -0.34
C GLU A 2 13.02 23.70 0.25
N VAL A 3 11.97 23.09 -0.31
CA VAL A 3 11.45 21.79 0.17
C VAL A 3 12.50 20.68 0.07
N ALA A 4 13.33 20.66 -0.97
CA ALA A 4 14.31 19.60 -1.18
C ALA A 4 15.45 19.62 -0.13
N ALA A 5 15.80 20.81 0.36
CA ALA A 5 16.77 20.97 1.44
C ALA A 5 16.17 20.55 2.79
N VAL A 6 14.92 20.96 3.07
CA VAL A 6 14.22 20.60 4.32
C VAL A 6 13.99 19.09 4.41
N VAL A 7 13.62 18.44 3.30
CA VAL A 7 13.37 17.01 3.21
C VAL A 7 14.60 16.14 3.54
N GLU A 8 15.81 16.69 3.46
CA GLU A 8 17.03 15.97 3.78
C GLU A 8 17.26 15.81 5.29
N VAL A 9 16.78 16.77 6.08
CA VAL A 9 17.01 16.82 7.52
C VAL A 9 15.74 16.58 8.33
N ALA A 10 14.57 16.88 7.76
CA ALA A 10 13.28 16.74 8.43
C ALA A 10 12.67 15.35 8.18
N THR A 11 12.29 14.70 9.27
CA THR A 11 11.59 13.40 9.26
C THR A 11 10.10 13.51 9.56
N VAL A 12 9.66 14.64 10.12
CA VAL A 12 8.28 14.89 10.53
C VAL A 12 7.80 16.19 9.91
N PHE A 13 6.69 16.10 9.17
CA PHE A 13 6.00 17.25 8.59
C PHE A 13 4.57 17.27 9.12
N ALA A 14 4.16 18.38 9.72
CA ALA A 14 2.83 18.55 10.32
C ALA A 14 2.12 19.75 9.69
N ARG A 15 0.77 19.74 9.73
CA ARG A 15 -0.08 20.82 9.17
C ARG A 15 0.21 21.15 7.69
N VAL A 16 0.55 20.12 6.93
CA VAL A 16 0.94 20.21 5.51
C VAL A 16 -0.31 20.23 4.62
N SER A 17 -0.36 21.12 3.64
CA SER A 17 -1.42 21.10 2.63
C SER A 17 -1.31 19.87 1.71
N PRO A 18 -2.41 19.43 1.06
CA PRO A 18 -2.35 18.30 0.12
C PRO A 18 -1.27 18.48 -0.97
N GLN A 19 -1.13 19.70 -1.52
CA GLN A 19 -0.12 20.01 -2.53
C GLN A 19 1.30 19.91 -1.97
N GLN A 20 1.52 20.36 -0.74
CA GLN A 20 2.84 20.28 -0.10
C GLN A 20 3.23 18.83 0.21
N LYS A 21 2.27 17.96 0.58
CA LYS A 21 2.53 16.52 0.76
C LYS A 21 3.08 15.88 -0.51
N GLU A 22 2.46 16.21 -1.65
CA GLU A 22 2.92 15.76 -2.96
C GLU A 22 4.32 16.27 -3.27
N GLN A 23 4.61 17.55 -3.02
CA GLN A 23 5.93 18.13 -3.20
C GLN A 23 7.01 17.44 -2.35
N VAL A 24 6.68 17.07 -1.11
CA VAL A 24 7.59 16.31 -0.23
C VAL A 24 7.91 14.93 -0.83
N VAL A 25 6.90 14.20 -1.30
CA VAL A 25 7.09 12.88 -1.92
C VAL A 25 7.91 12.99 -3.21
N VAL A 26 7.58 13.96 -4.08
CA VAL A 26 8.34 14.21 -5.32
C VAL A 26 9.78 14.58 -5.02
N ALA A 27 10.03 15.41 -4.00
CA ALA A 27 11.39 15.74 -3.57
C ALA A 27 12.14 14.51 -3.05
N LEU A 28 11.50 13.67 -2.22
CA LEU A 28 12.09 12.42 -1.74
C LEU A 28 12.39 11.44 -2.88
N ASN A 29 11.53 11.36 -3.90
CA ASN A 29 11.70 10.46 -5.03
C ASN A 29 13.01 10.71 -5.80
N THR A 30 13.47 11.96 -5.86
CA THR A 30 14.73 12.29 -6.55
C THR A 30 15.96 11.74 -5.84
N LYS A 31 15.86 11.45 -4.54
CA LYS A 31 16.97 11.01 -3.69
C LYS A 31 16.88 9.52 -3.33
N SER A 32 15.68 8.99 -3.16
CA SER A 32 15.47 7.61 -2.71
C SER A 32 14.14 7.03 -3.16
N HIS A 33 13.96 5.73 -2.91
CA HIS A 33 12.69 5.05 -3.14
C HIS A 33 11.72 5.39 -2.01
N THR A 34 10.48 5.68 -2.39
CA THR A 34 9.45 6.16 -1.47
C THR A 34 8.30 5.19 -1.39
N VAL A 35 7.80 5.03 -0.16
CA VAL A 35 6.55 4.32 0.10
C VAL A 35 5.62 5.33 0.75
N MET A 36 4.50 5.63 0.11
CA MET A 36 3.45 6.48 0.69
C MET A 36 2.30 5.59 1.15
N VAL A 37 1.84 5.80 2.38
CA VAL A 37 0.68 5.13 2.94
C VAL A 37 -0.32 6.20 3.36
N GLY A 38 -1.56 6.08 2.93
CA GLY A 38 -2.62 7.02 3.27
C GLY A 38 -4.00 6.42 3.05
N ASP A 39 -5.02 7.02 3.63
CA ASP A 39 -6.42 6.56 3.56
C ASP A 39 -7.35 7.61 2.95
N GLY A 40 -6.92 8.88 2.91
CA GLY A 40 -7.74 10.02 2.54
C GLY A 40 -7.52 10.58 1.14
N THR A 41 -8.48 11.38 0.68
CA THR A 41 -8.42 12.15 -0.58
C THR A 41 -7.26 13.15 -0.60
N ASN A 42 -6.84 13.62 0.58
CA ASN A 42 -5.71 14.54 0.75
C ASN A 42 -4.35 13.93 0.38
N ASP A 43 -4.26 12.60 0.35
CA ASP A 43 -3.01 11.87 0.07
C ASP A 43 -2.95 11.37 -1.38
N VAL A 44 -3.99 11.58 -2.18
CA VAL A 44 -4.11 11.06 -3.56
C VAL A 44 -2.93 11.49 -4.44
N GLY A 45 -2.54 12.77 -4.40
CA GLY A 45 -1.40 13.28 -5.18
C GLY A 45 -0.08 12.63 -4.76
N ALA A 46 0.14 12.49 -3.45
CA ALA A 46 1.31 11.85 -2.87
C ALA A 46 1.36 10.33 -3.14
N LEU A 47 0.21 9.64 -3.04
CA LEU A 47 0.08 8.20 -3.34
C LEU A 47 0.40 7.90 -4.79
N LYS A 48 -0.03 8.77 -5.71
CA LYS A 48 0.23 8.63 -7.15
C LYS A 48 1.68 8.87 -7.52
N HIS A 49 2.35 9.82 -6.86
CA HIS A 49 3.74 10.15 -7.16
C HIS A 49 4.74 9.23 -6.45
N ALA A 50 4.37 8.59 -5.33
CA ALA A 50 5.26 7.66 -4.67
C ALA A 50 5.60 6.46 -5.56
N HIS A 51 6.82 5.92 -5.42
CA HIS A 51 7.20 4.69 -6.13
C HIS A 51 6.30 3.52 -5.75
N VAL A 52 5.88 3.48 -4.48
CA VAL A 52 4.91 2.52 -3.96
C VAL A 52 3.85 3.29 -3.16
N GLY A 53 2.69 3.52 -3.77
CA GLY A 53 1.50 4.04 -3.08
C GLY A 53 0.66 2.90 -2.49
N ILE A 54 0.28 3.00 -1.22
CA ILE A 54 -0.58 2.04 -0.54
C ILE A 54 -1.77 2.78 0.09
N SER A 55 -2.99 2.51 -0.38
CA SER A 55 -4.19 2.98 0.30
C SER A 55 -4.57 2.05 1.45
N LEU A 56 -4.95 2.61 2.59
CA LEU A 56 -5.57 1.87 3.69
C LEU A 56 -7.09 1.97 3.57
N MET A 57 -7.79 0.86 3.82
CA MET A 57 -9.24 0.86 3.95
C MET A 57 -9.61 0.73 5.42
N THR A 58 -10.21 1.79 5.95
CA THR A 58 -10.75 1.78 7.31
C THR A 58 -12.01 0.93 7.34
N THR A 59 -11.91 -0.25 7.95
CA THR A 59 -13.05 -1.16 8.18
C THR A 59 -13.88 -0.74 9.40
N SER A 60 -14.10 0.57 9.61
CA SER A 60 -14.92 1.07 10.72
C SER A 60 -16.39 0.63 10.63
N ILE A 61 -16.79 0.00 9.53
CA ILE A 61 -18.15 -0.50 9.27
C ILE A 61 -18.25 -2.02 9.55
N ILE A 62 -17.14 -2.73 9.78
CA ILE A 62 -17.18 -4.18 10.08
C ILE A 62 -16.91 -4.37 11.57
N PRO A 63 -17.91 -4.79 12.38
CA PRO A 63 -17.66 -5.18 13.77
C PRO A 63 -16.56 -6.23 13.78
N ARG A 64 -15.48 -5.99 14.52
CA ARG A 64 -14.43 -7.00 14.72
C ARG A 64 -15.11 -8.26 15.25
N MET A 65 -15.09 -9.33 14.46
CA MET A 65 -15.63 -10.62 14.92
C MET A 65 -14.91 -11.00 16.22
N PRO A 66 -15.63 -11.34 17.30
CA PRO A 66 -15.03 -11.67 18.57
C PRO A 66 -14.16 -12.92 18.40
N THR A 67 -12.88 -12.81 18.74
CA THR A 67 -11.88 -13.89 18.69
C THR A 67 -12.06 -14.96 19.77
N ARG A 68 -13.23 -15.00 20.46
CA ARG A 68 -13.54 -15.96 21.51
C ARG A 68 -14.65 -16.93 21.06
N PRO A 69 -14.42 -18.26 21.12
CA PRO A 69 -15.40 -19.26 20.67
C PRO A 69 -16.70 -19.30 21.51
N GLN A 70 -16.80 -18.57 22.62
CA GLN A 70 -18.02 -18.52 23.45
C GLN A 70 -19.01 -17.42 23.07
N ALA A 71 -18.62 -16.45 22.22
CA ALA A 71 -19.50 -15.36 21.77
C ALA A 71 -20.20 -15.66 20.43
N GLN A 72 -20.18 -16.90 19.96
CA GLN A 72 -20.77 -17.29 18.67
C GLN A 72 -22.31 -17.26 18.69
N LYS A 73 -22.94 -17.43 19.86
CA LYS A 73 -24.41 -17.47 19.98
C LYS A 73 -25.09 -16.13 19.70
N SER A 74 -24.42 -15.00 19.93
CA SER A 74 -24.99 -13.66 19.64
C SER A 74 -24.72 -13.14 18.23
N VAL A 75 -23.87 -13.82 17.44
CA VAL A 75 -23.55 -13.41 16.06
C VAL A 75 -24.50 -14.07 15.05
N ASN A 76 -24.96 -15.30 15.33
CA ASN A 76 -25.90 -16.00 14.45
C ASN A 76 -27.31 -15.36 14.42
N GLU A 77 -27.69 -14.60 15.45
CA GLU A 77 -28.98 -13.89 15.48
C GLU A 77 -28.96 -12.53 14.75
N MET A 78 -27.79 -11.92 14.53
CA MET A 78 -27.67 -10.66 13.77
C MET A 78 -27.48 -10.89 12.26
N LEU A 79 -27.22 -12.13 11.82
CA LEU A 79 -27.09 -12.50 10.41
C LEU A 79 -28.45 -12.71 9.71
N ALA A 80 -29.56 -12.51 10.41
CA ALA A 80 -30.91 -12.68 9.91
C ALA A 80 -31.55 -11.41 9.33
N ASP A 81 -30.91 -10.23 9.44
CA ASP A 81 -31.40 -9.00 8.84
C ASP A 81 -30.39 -8.40 7.85
N ASN A 82 -30.80 -8.38 6.58
CA ASN A 82 -30.11 -7.82 5.41
C ASN A 82 -28.76 -8.44 5.02
N GLY A 83 -28.84 -9.49 4.18
CA GLY A 83 -27.74 -10.14 3.48
C GLY A 83 -26.97 -9.25 2.49
N GLN A 84 -26.46 -8.11 2.93
CA GLN A 84 -25.43 -7.35 2.25
C GLN A 84 -24.09 -7.68 2.88
N VAL A 85 -23.26 -8.40 2.12
CA VAL A 85 -21.81 -8.42 2.32
C VAL A 85 -21.38 -6.95 2.44
N PRO A 86 -20.64 -6.52 3.49
CA PRO A 86 -20.27 -5.12 3.64
C PRO A 86 -19.54 -4.68 2.37
N LEU A 87 -20.22 -3.90 1.54
CA LEU A 87 -19.68 -3.42 0.28
C LEU A 87 -18.60 -2.41 0.65
N VAL A 88 -17.36 -2.88 0.60
CA VAL A 88 -16.16 -2.09 0.83
C VAL A 88 -16.15 -0.96 -0.19
N ARG A 89 -16.54 0.26 0.25
CA ARG A 89 -16.54 1.45 -0.60
C ARG A 89 -15.10 1.81 -0.92
N LEU A 90 -14.68 1.50 -2.14
CA LEU A 90 -13.43 2.02 -2.71
C LEU A 90 -13.53 3.54 -2.73
N GLY A 91 -12.68 4.21 -1.96
CA GLY A 91 -12.53 5.66 -2.00
C GLY A 91 -11.49 6.09 -3.04
N ASP A 92 -11.38 7.39 -3.27
CA ASP A 92 -10.46 7.97 -4.26
C ASP A 92 -8.98 7.59 -4.02
N ALA A 93 -8.59 7.40 -2.75
CA ALA A 93 -7.25 6.92 -2.39
C ALA A 93 -6.93 5.54 -2.99
N SER A 94 -7.89 4.62 -3.01
CA SER A 94 -7.72 3.28 -3.59
C SER A 94 -7.63 3.28 -5.11
N ILE A 95 -8.17 4.31 -5.77
CA ILE A 95 -8.02 4.49 -7.23
C ILE A 95 -6.62 5.05 -7.54
N ALA A 96 -6.11 5.93 -6.68
CA ALA A 96 -4.82 6.59 -6.88
C ALA A 96 -3.60 5.71 -6.57
N SER A 97 -3.75 4.76 -5.65
CA SER A 97 -2.65 3.88 -5.21
C SER A 97 -2.64 2.53 -5.96
N PRO A 98 -1.48 2.01 -6.38
CA PRO A 98 -1.38 0.69 -6.98
C PRO A 98 -1.70 -0.46 -6.03
N PHE A 99 -1.58 -0.26 -4.71
CA PHE A 99 -1.93 -1.26 -3.70
C PHE A 99 -3.03 -0.73 -2.77
N THR A 100 -4.02 -1.58 -2.46
CA THR A 100 -5.04 -1.30 -1.44
C THR A 100 -5.00 -2.36 -0.35
N TYR A 101 -4.83 -1.93 0.90
CA TYR A 101 -4.80 -2.80 2.08
C TYR A 101 -6.15 -2.76 2.81
N LYS A 102 -6.71 -3.94 3.07
CA LYS A 102 -8.02 -4.13 3.73
C LYS A 102 -7.92 -4.05 5.26
N GLY A 103 -7.24 -3.04 5.78
CA GLY A 103 -7.08 -2.80 7.22
C GLY A 103 -6.47 -1.43 7.49
N ASP A 104 -6.33 -1.10 8.78
CA ASP A 104 -5.84 0.19 9.29
C ASP A 104 -4.36 0.16 9.72
N SER A 105 -3.68 -0.98 9.57
CA SER A 105 -2.30 -1.15 10.02
C SER A 105 -1.27 -0.75 8.97
N ILE A 106 -0.29 0.06 9.38
CA ILE A 106 0.88 0.41 8.56
C ILE A 106 1.81 -0.78 8.27
N LYS A 107 1.58 -1.95 8.90
CA LYS A 107 2.32 -3.20 8.63
C LYS A 107 2.22 -3.64 7.16
N CYS A 108 1.21 -3.17 6.43
CA CYS A 108 1.08 -3.39 4.99
C CYS A 108 2.34 -2.99 4.21
N SER A 109 3.00 -1.90 4.58
CA SER A 109 4.24 -1.43 3.94
C SER A 109 5.35 -2.45 4.04
N ILE A 110 5.56 -3.03 5.23
CA ILE A 110 6.55 -4.08 5.49
C ILE A 110 6.21 -5.34 4.69
N GLN A 111 4.93 -5.72 4.62
CA GLN A 111 4.50 -6.89 3.86
C GLN A 111 4.76 -6.72 2.37
N VAL A 112 4.42 -5.56 1.79
CA VAL A 112 4.68 -5.25 0.38
C VAL A 112 6.18 -5.27 0.09
N LEU A 113 7.00 -4.65 0.94
CA LEU A 113 8.45 -4.66 0.76
C LEU A 113 9.06 -6.07 0.85
N ARG A 114 8.62 -6.88 1.82
CA ARG A 114 9.09 -8.26 1.96
C ARG A 114 8.72 -9.11 0.76
N SER A 115 7.47 -9.02 0.30
CA SER A 115 6.99 -9.72 -0.89
C SER A 115 7.75 -9.26 -2.13
N GLY A 116 7.91 -7.95 -2.30
CA GLY A 116 8.65 -7.36 -3.42
C GLY A 116 10.11 -7.84 -3.50
N ARG A 117 10.82 -7.94 -2.37
CA ARG A 117 12.17 -8.51 -2.34
C ARG A 117 12.22 -9.97 -2.76
N ALA A 118 11.27 -10.78 -2.31
CA ALA A 118 11.18 -12.18 -2.72
C ALA A 118 10.89 -12.31 -4.23
N THR A 119 9.91 -11.55 -4.74
CA THR A 119 9.56 -11.53 -6.16
C THR A 119 10.72 -11.05 -7.02
N LEU A 120 11.45 -10.01 -6.62
CA LEU A 120 12.60 -9.51 -7.37
C LEU A 120 13.70 -10.58 -7.50
N CYS A 121 13.98 -11.31 -6.42
CA CYS A 121 14.93 -12.42 -6.45
C CYS A 121 14.51 -13.49 -7.48
N SER A 122 13.24 -13.91 -7.42
CA SER A 122 12.70 -14.92 -8.34
C SER A 122 12.74 -14.45 -9.80
N VAL A 123 12.40 -13.20 -10.08
CA VAL A 123 12.41 -12.62 -11.44
C VAL A 123 13.84 -12.54 -11.99
N LEU A 124 14.82 -12.13 -11.18
CA LEU A 124 16.23 -12.10 -11.60
C LEU A 124 16.77 -13.50 -11.86
N MET A 125 16.41 -14.48 -11.02
CA MET A 125 16.78 -15.89 -11.24
C MET A 125 16.16 -16.42 -12.54
N MET A 126 14.88 -16.13 -12.78
CA MET A 126 14.20 -16.50 -14.02
C MET A 126 14.89 -15.91 -15.26
N TYR A 127 15.22 -14.62 -15.26
CA TYR A 127 15.92 -14.00 -16.39
C TYR A 127 17.30 -14.61 -16.64
N LYS A 128 18.05 -14.98 -15.59
CA LYS A 128 19.33 -15.69 -15.75
C LYS A 128 19.16 -17.05 -16.42
N ILE A 129 18.15 -17.82 -16.01
CA ILE A 129 17.86 -19.13 -16.61
C ILE A 129 17.46 -18.96 -18.08
N MET A 130 16.54 -18.04 -18.38
CA MET A 130 16.11 -17.79 -19.76
C MET A 130 17.25 -17.29 -20.65
N GLY A 131 18.11 -16.39 -20.14
CA GLY A 131 19.27 -15.90 -20.88
C GLY A 131 20.28 -17.01 -21.20
N LEU A 132 20.57 -17.88 -20.23
CA LEU A 132 21.45 -19.04 -20.44
C LEU A 132 20.86 -20.02 -21.45
N ASN A 133 19.57 -20.34 -21.34
CA ASN A 133 18.88 -21.21 -22.29
C ASN A 133 18.86 -20.61 -23.70
N SER A 134 18.66 -19.29 -23.82
CA SER A 134 18.68 -18.60 -25.11
C SER A 134 20.05 -18.69 -25.79
N ILE A 135 21.14 -18.57 -25.03
CA ILE A 135 22.50 -18.69 -25.56
C ILE A 135 22.81 -20.15 -25.91
N LEU A 136 22.46 -21.10 -25.04
CA LEU A 136 22.67 -22.53 -25.29
C LEU A 136 21.98 -22.97 -26.60
N SER A 137 20.72 -22.60 -26.79
CA SER A 137 19.97 -22.92 -28.01
C SER A 137 20.51 -22.23 -29.27
N ALA A 138 21.29 -21.14 -29.13
CA ALA A 138 21.89 -20.46 -30.27
C ALA A 138 23.20 -21.12 -30.74
N PHE A 139 23.86 -21.89 -29.87
CA PHE A 139 25.13 -22.57 -30.15
C PHE A 139 25.01 -24.10 -30.30
N ALA A 140 23.88 -24.68 -29.91
CA ALA A 140 23.51 -26.08 -30.16
C ALA A 140 22.94 -26.25 -31.57
#